data_AF-A0A6P8VN63-F1
#
_entry.id   AF-A0A6P8VN63-F1
#
_cell.length_a   1.000
_cell.length_b   1.000
_cell.length_c   1.000
_cell.angle_alpha   90.00
_cell.angle_beta   90.00
_cell.angle_gamma   90.00
#
_symmetry.space_group_name_H-M   'P 1'
#
loop_
_entity.id
_entity.type
_entity.pdbx_description
1 polymer ?
#
loop_
_entity_poly.entity_id
_entity_poly.type
_entity_poly.pdbx_seq_one_letter_code
_entity_poly.pdbx_strand_id
1 'polypeptide(L)'
;MEAECEPVPVGDEEEDEEEHEAMLWSFQEALERQTLQIGASACGATAVVDVLKALGVDVAPEEADRCVKTRLRRNEAPLPEYLLSRSHAGATHAQLIHGAQGASEGKVIGRFFHLYPRRRIGLTHWLARWIRSGAVPVATMNMQMGVPEGEEVPDAWHHQLIFGVSPNAVFMTNPLDIESEGGVHQRLCSESVLLIRREDVLLRLNPDCCLSGLSEHQSDPRWRAMDVEGQVKQMVRGEEPRLTHIRIPAAYRSGVTLFALRESELGQKLLKAPELPLL
;
A
#
# COMPACT_ATOMS: atom_id res chain seq x y z
N MET A 1 46.32 0.77 -50.31
CA MET A 1 45.55 1.67 -49.42
C MET A 1 44.39 0.85 -48.91
N GLU A 2 44.66 0.03 -47.89
CA GLU A 2 43.66 -0.67 -47.10
C GLU A 2 43.51 0.15 -45.82
N ALA A 3 42.29 0.58 -45.52
CA ALA A 3 41.96 1.29 -44.29
C ALA A 3 41.31 0.27 -43.35
N GLU A 4 41.98 0.01 -42.24
CA GLU A 4 41.48 -0.82 -41.15
C GLU A 4 40.30 -0.11 -40.47
N CYS A 5 39.17 -0.80 -40.36
CA CYS A 5 38.06 -0.41 -39.50
C CYS A 5 38.34 -0.94 -38.08
N GLU A 6 38.59 -0.04 -37.14
CA GLU A 6 38.58 -0.38 -35.71
C GLU A 6 37.14 -0.64 -35.22
N PRO A 7 36.93 -1.63 -34.34
CA PRO A 7 35.64 -1.86 -33.71
C PRO A 7 35.41 -0.87 -32.55
N VAL A 8 34.21 -0.30 -32.51
CA VAL A 8 33.72 0.54 -31.40
C VAL A 8 33.47 -0.36 -30.18
N PRO A 9 33.84 0.05 -28.94
CA PRO A 9 33.62 -0.78 -27.76
C PRO A 9 32.12 -0.84 -27.44
N VAL A 10 31.62 -2.06 -27.26
CA VAL A 10 30.32 -2.37 -26.63
C VAL A 10 30.61 -2.53 -25.15
N GLY A 11 30.29 -1.52 -24.35
CA GLY A 11 30.46 -1.55 -22.90
C GLY A 11 29.93 -0.24 -22.36
N ASP A 12 28.66 -0.26 -21.95
CA ASP A 12 27.98 0.78 -21.14
C ASP A 12 26.55 0.33 -20.75
N GLU A 13 25.94 -0.66 -21.43
CA GLU A 13 24.56 -1.11 -21.11
C GLU A 13 24.46 -2.00 -19.85
N GLU A 14 25.46 -2.83 -19.54
CA GLU A 14 25.41 -3.75 -18.39
C GLU A 14 25.64 -3.04 -17.03
N GLU A 15 26.44 -1.96 -16.99
CA GLU A 15 26.71 -1.22 -15.75
C GLU A 15 25.50 -0.35 -15.31
N ASP A 16 24.74 0.18 -16.27
CA ASP A 16 23.51 0.95 -16.00
C ASP A 16 22.35 0.04 -15.53
N GLU A 17 22.29 -1.22 -15.96
CA GLU A 17 21.25 -2.17 -15.53
C GLU A 17 21.43 -2.62 -14.06
N GLU A 18 22.68 -2.88 -13.63
CA GLU A 18 22.98 -3.20 -12.22
C GLU A 18 22.64 -2.03 -11.27
N GLU A 19 22.77 -0.79 -11.74
CA GLU A 19 22.38 0.42 -10.98
C GLU A 19 20.86 0.52 -10.73
N HIS A 20 20.03 -0.32 -11.36
CA HIS A 20 18.57 -0.29 -11.20
C HIS A 20 17.99 -1.55 -10.54
N GLU A 21 18.79 -2.60 -10.36
CA GLU A 21 18.39 -3.82 -9.65
C GLU A 21 18.79 -3.82 -8.17
N ALA A 22 17.85 -4.11 -7.27
CA ALA A 22 18.14 -4.26 -5.86
C ALA A 22 17.17 -5.24 -5.21
N MET A 23 17.71 -6.20 -4.45
CA MET A 23 16.95 -7.28 -3.81
C MET A 23 17.29 -7.34 -2.32
N LEU A 24 16.28 -7.38 -1.45
CA LEU A 24 16.40 -7.75 -0.04
C LEU A 24 16.56 -9.26 0.13
N TRP A 25 15.85 -10.01 -0.69
CA TRP A 25 15.82 -11.46 -0.73
C TRP A 25 15.88 -11.92 -2.18
N SER A 26 16.53 -13.04 -2.45
CA SER A 26 16.30 -13.76 -3.70
C SER A 26 14.84 -14.24 -3.79
N PHE A 27 14.36 -14.60 -4.98
CA PHE A 27 13.02 -15.18 -5.14
C PHE A 27 12.79 -16.41 -4.25
N GLN A 28 13.80 -17.28 -4.14
CA GLN A 28 13.74 -18.46 -3.29
C GLN A 28 13.60 -18.08 -1.82
N GLU A 29 14.42 -17.13 -1.35
CA GLU A 29 14.31 -16.63 0.02
C GLU A 29 12.97 -15.94 0.26
N ALA A 30 12.44 -15.17 -0.68
CA ALA A 30 11.14 -14.52 -0.55
C ALA A 30 10.01 -15.57 -0.45
N LEU A 31 10.09 -16.66 -1.22
CA LEU A 31 9.15 -17.77 -1.15
C LEU A 31 9.19 -18.46 0.22
N GLU A 32 10.37 -18.66 0.78
CA GLU A 32 10.58 -19.32 2.07
C GLU A 32 10.29 -18.41 3.28
N ARG A 33 10.60 -17.12 3.18
CA ARG A 33 10.58 -16.18 4.30
C ARG A 33 9.29 -15.38 4.40
N GLN A 34 8.55 -15.21 3.30
CA GLN A 34 7.27 -14.48 3.33
C GLN A 34 6.34 -15.06 4.39
N THR A 35 5.69 -14.19 5.12
CA THR A 35 4.65 -14.59 6.05
C THR A 35 3.34 -14.68 5.29
N LEU A 36 2.70 -15.86 5.28
CA LEU A 36 1.33 -15.95 4.80
C LEU A 36 0.43 -15.11 5.71
N GLN A 37 -0.58 -14.46 5.13
CA GLN A 37 -1.46 -13.56 5.86
C GLN A 37 -1.97 -14.18 7.16
N ILE A 38 -1.66 -13.53 8.30
CA ILE A 38 -1.82 -14.09 9.65
C ILE A 38 -3.25 -13.95 10.21
N GLY A 39 -4.16 -13.36 9.44
CA GLY A 39 -5.55 -13.14 9.85
C GLY A 39 -6.35 -12.28 8.87
N ALA A 40 -7.66 -12.17 9.10
CA ALA A 40 -8.53 -11.36 8.26
C ALA A 40 -8.16 -9.87 8.33
N SER A 41 -8.00 -9.21 7.17
CA SER A 41 -7.54 -7.81 7.06
C SER A 41 -6.15 -7.52 7.66
N ALA A 42 -5.36 -8.56 7.94
CA ALA A 42 -4.07 -8.46 8.63
C ALA A 42 -2.86 -8.22 7.70
N CYS A 43 -3.07 -7.79 6.46
CA CYS A 43 -1.96 -7.56 5.52
C CYS A 43 -0.91 -6.58 6.04
N GLY A 44 -1.34 -5.54 6.79
CA GLY A 44 -0.43 -4.60 7.44
C GLY A 44 0.43 -5.23 8.54
N ALA A 45 -0.17 -6.09 9.38
CA ALA A 45 0.56 -6.81 10.41
C ALA A 45 1.52 -7.84 9.80
N THR A 46 1.08 -8.57 8.79
CA THR A 46 1.92 -9.50 8.02
C THR A 46 3.12 -8.78 7.38
N ALA A 47 2.91 -7.61 6.77
CA ALA A 47 3.99 -6.82 6.21
C ALA A 47 5.00 -6.36 7.29
N VAL A 48 4.52 -6.01 8.50
CA VAL A 48 5.42 -5.68 9.63
C VAL A 48 6.24 -6.89 10.07
N VAL A 49 5.66 -8.09 10.12
CA VAL A 49 6.43 -9.32 10.42
C VAL A 49 7.54 -9.51 9.39
N ASP A 50 7.23 -9.37 8.09
CA ASP A 50 8.22 -9.52 7.02
C ASP A 50 9.31 -8.43 7.10
N VAL A 51 8.95 -7.19 7.45
CA VAL A 51 9.91 -6.10 7.72
C VAL A 51 10.87 -6.47 8.85
N LEU A 52 10.35 -6.95 9.98
CA LEU A 52 11.16 -7.30 11.15
C LEU A 52 12.10 -8.45 10.82
N LYS A 53 11.62 -9.48 10.12
CA LYS A 53 12.44 -10.58 9.60
C LYS A 53 13.54 -10.09 8.66
N ALA A 54 13.22 -9.21 7.71
CA ALA A 54 14.19 -8.65 6.76
C ALA A 54 15.28 -7.83 7.47
N LEU A 55 14.96 -7.16 8.56
CA LEU A 55 15.90 -6.41 9.40
C LEU A 55 16.62 -7.28 10.46
N GLY A 56 16.40 -8.59 10.47
CA GLY A 56 17.03 -9.51 11.43
C GLY A 56 16.51 -9.36 12.86
N VAL A 57 15.30 -8.85 13.05
CA VAL A 57 14.64 -8.71 14.36
C VAL A 57 13.61 -9.82 14.51
N ASP A 58 13.89 -10.77 15.40
CA ASP A 58 12.98 -11.88 15.69
C ASP A 58 11.83 -11.44 16.60
N VAL A 59 10.60 -11.55 16.09
CA VAL A 59 9.38 -11.19 16.80
C VAL A 59 8.27 -12.16 16.41
N ALA A 60 7.50 -12.61 17.41
CA ALA A 60 6.33 -13.45 17.18
C ALA A 60 5.27 -12.70 16.35
N PRO A 61 4.64 -13.34 15.34
CA PRO A 61 3.61 -12.69 14.52
C PRO A 61 2.46 -12.07 15.33
N GLU A 62 2.08 -12.68 16.44
CA GLU A 62 1.04 -12.20 17.35
C GLU A 62 1.41 -10.88 18.04
N GLU A 63 2.70 -10.67 18.32
CA GLU A 63 3.21 -9.42 18.87
C GLU A 63 3.08 -8.29 17.84
N ALA A 64 3.49 -8.56 16.60
CA ALA A 64 3.36 -7.60 15.50
C ALA A 64 1.90 -7.21 15.26
N ASP A 65 0.97 -8.18 15.21
CA ASP A 65 -0.46 -7.90 15.03
C ASP A 65 -1.04 -7.06 16.18
N ARG A 66 -0.70 -7.42 17.43
CA ARG A 66 -1.09 -6.65 18.62
C ARG A 66 -0.60 -5.21 18.57
N CYS A 67 0.63 -4.99 18.11
CA CYS A 67 1.21 -3.65 18.01
C CYS A 67 0.63 -2.82 16.85
N VAL A 68 0.32 -3.44 15.70
CA VAL A 68 -0.27 -2.77 14.53
C VAL A 68 -1.72 -2.35 14.80
N LYS A 69 -2.46 -3.11 15.63
CA LYS A 69 -3.86 -2.83 15.98
C LYS A 69 -4.76 -2.80 14.74
N THR A 70 -4.71 -3.89 13.98
CA THR A 70 -5.55 -4.12 12.80
C THR A 70 -7.04 -3.96 13.15
N ARG A 71 -7.77 -3.15 12.38
CA ARG A 71 -9.22 -2.93 12.57
C ARG A 71 -10.01 -3.86 11.67
N LEU A 72 -10.98 -4.58 12.23
CA LEU A 72 -11.81 -5.50 11.46
C LEU A 72 -13.00 -4.78 10.81
N ARG A 73 -13.44 -5.31 9.68
CA ARG A 73 -14.67 -4.91 8.99
C ARG A 73 -15.87 -5.39 9.82
N ARG A 74 -16.91 -4.58 9.95
CA ARG A 74 -18.18 -4.99 10.57
C ARG A 74 -19.13 -5.53 9.51
N ASN A 75 -18.81 -6.70 8.94
CA ASN A 75 -19.51 -7.27 7.78
C ASN A 75 -21.01 -7.50 8.00
N GLU A 76 -21.43 -7.79 9.24
CA GLU A 76 -22.83 -8.05 9.61
C GLU A 76 -23.58 -6.83 10.12
N ALA A 77 -22.93 -5.65 10.13
CA ALA A 77 -23.57 -4.43 10.63
C ALA A 77 -24.49 -3.78 9.58
N PRO A 78 -25.47 -2.97 10.01
CA PRO A 78 -26.27 -2.15 9.11
C PRO A 78 -25.39 -1.20 8.28
N LEU A 79 -25.93 -0.72 7.16
CA LEU A 79 -25.16 0.03 6.17
C LEU A 79 -24.31 1.18 6.76
N PRO A 80 -24.82 2.07 7.63
CA PRO A 80 -24.00 3.16 8.17
C PRO A 80 -22.76 2.66 8.92
N GLU A 81 -22.93 1.74 9.86
CA GLU A 81 -21.85 1.16 10.65
C GLU A 81 -20.89 0.34 9.80
N TYR A 82 -21.39 -0.37 8.80
CA TYR A 82 -20.58 -1.09 7.83
C TYR A 82 -19.67 -0.13 7.06
N LEU A 83 -20.21 0.92 6.45
CA LEU A 83 -19.43 1.91 5.68
C LEU A 83 -18.39 2.62 6.55
N LEU A 84 -18.77 3.04 7.75
CA LEU A 84 -17.83 3.63 8.72
C LEU A 84 -16.72 2.64 9.10
N SER A 85 -17.04 1.37 9.32
CA SER A 85 -16.02 0.36 9.58
C SER A 85 -15.10 0.14 8.38
N ARG A 86 -15.63 0.11 7.15
CA ARG A 86 -14.86 -0.06 5.90
C ARG A 86 -13.87 1.08 5.68
N SER A 87 -14.25 2.31 5.99
CA SER A 87 -13.40 3.51 5.91
C SER A 87 -12.11 3.39 6.75
N HIS A 88 -12.16 2.61 7.84
CA HIS A 88 -11.07 2.46 8.79
C HIS A 88 -10.52 1.03 8.90
N ALA A 89 -11.05 0.05 8.16
CA ALA A 89 -10.65 -1.35 8.27
C ALA A 89 -9.20 -1.59 7.80
N GLY A 90 -8.54 -2.57 8.41
CA GLY A 90 -7.12 -2.91 8.26
C GLY A 90 -6.21 -1.99 9.09
N ALA A 91 -5.08 -1.57 8.52
CA ALA A 91 -4.08 -0.77 9.22
C ALA A 91 -3.56 0.37 8.33
N THR A 92 -3.31 1.54 8.89
CA THR A 92 -2.69 2.68 8.17
C THR A 92 -1.16 2.58 8.17
N HIS A 93 -0.46 3.29 7.27
CA HIS A 93 1.00 3.39 7.30
C HIS A 93 1.54 3.84 8.67
N ALA A 94 0.84 4.76 9.36
CA ALA A 94 1.21 5.20 10.70
C ALA A 94 1.11 4.06 11.73
N GLN A 95 0.10 3.20 11.61
CA GLN A 95 -0.01 1.99 12.43
C GLN A 95 1.07 0.96 12.09
N LEU A 96 1.48 0.83 10.83
CA LEU A 96 2.64 -0.01 10.47
C LEU A 96 3.93 0.51 11.13
N ILE A 97 4.19 1.82 11.07
CA ILE A 97 5.36 2.45 11.70
C ILE A 97 5.36 2.23 13.22
N HIS A 98 4.25 2.56 13.87
CA HIS A 98 4.11 2.35 15.32
C HIS A 98 4.15 0.86 15.68
N GLY A 99 3.58 0.00 14.84
CA GLY A 99 3.56 -1.44 15.01
C GLY A 99 4.97 -2.03 14.99
N ALA A 100 5.75 -1.72 13.95
CA ALA A 100 7.14 -2.14 13.85
C ALA A 100 7.99 -1.59 15.00
N GLN A 101 7.80 -0.31 15.37
CA GLN A 101 8.52 0.29 16.49
C GLN A 101 8.16 -0.38 17.82
N GLY A 102 6.88 -0.65 18.09
CA GLY A 102 6.43 -1.29 19.33
C GLY A 102 6.91 -2.74 19.43
N ALA A 103 6.69 -3.51 18.37
CA ALA A 103 7.05 -4.93 18.29
C ALA A 103 8.57 -5.17 18.39
N SER A 104 9.38 -4.23 17.90
CA SER A 104 10.85 -4.29 17.98
C SER A 104 11.45 -3.61 19.21
N GLU A 105 10.63 -3.19 20.18
CA GLU A 105 11.07 -2.45 21.37
C GLU A 105 11.86 -1.17 21.03
N GLY A 106 11.50 -0.52 19.93
CA GLY A 106 12.11 0.71 19.45
C GLY A 106 13.31 0.53 18.51
N LYS A 107 13.77 -0.71 18.25
CA LYS A 107 14.93 -0.97 17.38
C LYS A 107 14.67 -0.60 15.92
N VAL A 108 13.43 -0.73 15.45
CA VAL A 108 13.02 -0.37 14.08
C VAL A 108 12.28 0.96 14.08
N ILE A 109 12.57 1.76 13.05
CA ILE A 109 11.84 2.98 12.72
C ILE A 109 11.34 2.89 11.28
N GLY A 110 10.32 3.69 10.98
CA GLY A 110 9.84 3.84 9.62
C GLY A 110 9.52 5.28 9.26
N ARG A 111 9.59 5.59 7.98
CA ARG A 111 9.15 6.86 7.41
C ARG A 111 8.29 6.59 6.18
N PHE A 112 7.13 7.21 6.15
CA PHE A 112 6.21 7.14 5.03
C PHE A 112 6.48 8.25 4.02
N PHE A 113 6.47 7.90 2.74
CA PHE A 113 6.55 8.82 1.61
C PHE A 113 5.24 8.71 0.84
N HIS A 114 4.53 9.82 0.73
CA HIS A 114 3.23 9.86 0.07
C HIS A 114 3.40 10.04 -1.43
N LEU A 115 2.81 9.15 -2.25
CA LEU A 115 2.96 9.22 -3.70
C LEU A 115 1.79 9.92 -4.42
N TYR A 116 0.76 10.34 -3.68
CA TYR A 116 -0.33 11.18 -4.18
C TYR A 116 -0.23 12.62 -3.64
N PRO A 117 -0.60 13.67 -4.39
CA PRO A 117 -0.65 13.68 -5.85
C PRO A 117 0.73 13.31 -6.44
N ARG A 118 0.77 13.08 -7.76
CA ARG A 118 1.90 12.49 -8.47
C ARG A 118 3.23 13.15 -8.10
N ARG A 119 4.25 12.32 -7.87
CA ARG A 119 5.61 12.74 -7.49
C ARG A 119 6.55 12.65 -8.67
N ARG A 120 7.57 13.51 -8.67
CA ARG A 120 8.63 13.53 -9.69
C ARG A 120 9.75 12.56 -9.31
N ILE A 121 9.47 11.27 -9.41
CA ILE A 121 10.42 10.19 -9.15
C ILE A 121 10.33 9.09 -10.22
N GLY A 122 11.45 8.41 -10.49
CA GLY A 122 11.44 7.06 -11.04
C GLY A 122 11.34 6.08 -9.88
N LEU A 123 10.26 5.31 -9.80
CA LEU A 123 9.92 4.52 -8.62
C LEU A 123 10.93 3.40 -8.38
N THR A 124 11.26 2.64 -9.42
CA THR A 124 12.24 1.53 -9.35
C THR A 124 13.62 2.05 -8.96
N HIS A 125 14.13 3.09 -9.64
CA HIS A 125 15.40 3.73 -9.30
C HIS A 125 15.42 4.27 -7.85
N TRP A 126 14.34 4.93 -7.42
CA TRP A 126 14.25 5.46 -6.06
C TRP A 126 14.25 4.34 -5.01
N LEU A 127 13.48 3.27 -5.23
CA LEU A 127 13.44 2.10 -4.35
C LEU A 127 14.80 1.39 -4.30
N ALA A 128 15.45 1.20 -5.45
CA ALA A 128 16.73 0.51 -5.56
C ALA A 128 17.80 1.14 -4.65
N ARG A 129 17.89 2.47 -4.65
CA ARG A 129 18.84 3.21 -3.79
C ARG A 129 18.61 2.96 -2.30
N TRP A 130 17.35 2.86 -1.88
CA TRP A 130 17.00 2.58 -0.48
C TRP A 130 17.25 1.12 -0.11
N ILE A 131 16.85 0.19 -0.96
CA ILE A 131 17.05 -1.25 -0.77
C ILE A 131 18.54 -1.58 -0.66
N ARG A 132 19.38 -1.07 -1.58
CA ARG A 132 20.85 -1.25 -1.51
C ARG A 132 21.47 -0.66 -0.25
N SER A 133 20.87 0.40 0.30
CA SER A 133 21.31 0.98 1.56
C SER A 133 20.87 0.15 2.78
N GLY A 134 20.07 -0.90 2.59
CA GLY A 134 19.54 -1.78 3.65
C GLY A 134 18.16 -1.40 4.17
N ALA A 135 17.42 -0.52 3.48
CA ALA A 135 16.07 -0.14 3.89
C ALA A 135 15.04 -1.14 3.36
N VAL A 136 14.00 -1.40 4.14
CA VAL A 136 12.94 -2.34 3.79
C VAL A 136 11.68 -1.58 3.40
N PRO A 137 11.25 -1.59 2.13
CA PRO A 137 10.05 -0.91 1.66
C PRO A 137 8.77 -1.73 1.86
N VAL A 138 7.70 -1.06 2.25
CA VAL A 138 6.32 -1.59 2.22
C VAL A 138 5.44 -0.64 1.43
N ALA A 139 4.84 -1.16 0.37
CA ALA A 139 3.86 -0.46 -0.45
C ALA A 139 2.50 -0.43 0.27
N THR A 140 1.87 0.74 0.37
CA THR A 140 0.47 0.90 0.73
C THR A 140 -0.30 1.28 -0.53
N MET A 141 -1.04 0.32 -1.07
CA MET A 141 -1.63 0.39 -2.41
C MET A 141 -3.15 0.40 -2.38
N ASN A 142 -3.75 1.16 -3.27
CA ASN A 142 -5.17 1.01 -3.59
C ASN A 142 -5.31 0.02 -4.75
N MET A 143 -5.84 -1.17 -4.47
CA MET A 143 -5.99 -2.22 -5.49
C MET A 143 -7.15 -1.95 -6.45
N GLN A 144 -7.95 -0.91 -6.19
CA GLN A 144 -9.04 -0.47 -7.05
C GLN A 144 -8.57 0.36 -8.25
N MET A 145 -7.27 0.65 -8.31
CA MET A 145 -6.66 1.45 -9.36
C MET A 145 -5.94 0.57 -10.37
N GLY A 146 -5.98 0.97 -11.64
CA GLY A 146 -5.29 0.26 -12.73
C GLY A 146 -5.92 -1.10 -13.07
N VAL A 147 -7.20 -1.30 -12.74
CA VAL A 147 -7.95 -2.50 -13.09
C VAL A 147 -8.36 -2.41 -14.57
N PRO A 148 -8.06 -3.43 -15.40
CA PRO A 148 -8.48 -3.45 -16.80
C PRO A 148 -10.00 -3.37 -16.96
N GLU A 149 -10.46 -2.84 -18.10
CA GLU A 149 -11.89 -2.76 -18.39
C GLU A 149 -12.51 -4.16 -18.49
N GLY A 150 -13.64 -4.35 -17.81
CA GLY A 150 -14.35 -5.63 -17.75
C GLY A 150 -13.88 -6.58 -16.64
N GLU A 151 -12.78 -6.27 -15.96
CA GLU A 151 -12.33 -7.02 -14.79
C GLU A 151 -13.01 -6.55 -13.49
N GLU A 152 -13.08 -7.44 -12.52
CA GLU A 152 -13.68 -7.17 -11.22
C GLU A 152 -12.77 -6.27 -10.38
N VAL A 153 -13.29 -5.10 -9.97
CA VAL A 153 -12.55 -4.16 -9.11
C VAL A 153 -12.30 -4.78 -7.72
N PRO A 154 -11.05 -4.94 -7.27
CA PRO A 154 -10.75 -5.51 -5.96
C PRO A 154 -11.33 -4.69 -4.79
N ASP A 155 -11.90 -5.33 -3.77
CA ASP A 155 -12.48 -4.63 -2.61
C ASP A 155 -11.43 -4.35 -1.49
N ALA A 156 -10.29 -3.76 -1.85
CA ALA A 156 -9.17 -3.61 -0.91
C ALA A 156 -8.20 -2.44 -1.16
N TRP A 157 -7.76 -1.87 -0.05
CA TRP A 157 -6.40 -1.35 0.10
C TRP A 157 -5.52 -2.47 0.64
N HIS A 158 -4.25 -2.51 0.24
CA HIS A 158 -3.34 -3.61 0.60
C HIS A 158 -1.96 -3.10 0.99
N HIS A 159 -1.28 -3.86 1.85
CA HIS A 159 0.12 -3.64 2.19
C HIS A 159 0.95 -4.82 1.74
N GLN A 160 2.02 -4.55 0.99
CA GLN A 160 2.96 -5.58 0.55
C GLN A 160 4.39 -5.10 0.76
N LEU A 161 5.23 -5.96 1.31
CA LEU A 161 6.66 -5.71 1.34
C LEU A 161 7.19 -5.80 -0.10
N ILE A 162 7.99 -4.81 -0.50
CA ILE A 162 8.73 -4.84 -1.76
C ILE A 162 10.08 -5.49 -1.44
N PHE A 163 10.26 -6.74 -1.84
CA PHE A 163 11.52 -7.46 -1.57
C PHE A 163 12.57 -7.21 -2.64
N GLY A 164 12.20 -6.57 -3.76
CA GLY A 164 13.17 -6.09 -4.71
C GLY A 164 12.58 -5.29 -5.86
N VAL A 165 13.47 -4.76 -6.70
CA VAL A 165 13.14 -4.07 -7.94
C VAL A 165 14.18 -4.41 -9.00
N SER A 166 13.76 -4.36 -10.27
CA SER A 166 14.63 -4.38 -11.44
C SER A 166 14.15 -3.31 -12.44
N PRO A 167 14.83 -3.10 -13.58
CA PRO A 167 14.33 -2.18 -14.60
C PRO A 167 12.87 -2.48 -14.95
N ASN A 168 11.99 -1.52 -14.67
CA ASN A 168 10.53 -1.57 -14.91
C ASN A 168 9.73 -2.64 -14.14
N ALA A 169 10.30 -3.33 -13.15
CA ALA A 169 9.59 -4.32 -12.35
C ALA A 169 9.75 -4.11 -10.84
N VAL A 170 8.70 -4.44 -10.10
CA VAL A 170 8.66 -4.41 -8.64
C VAL A 170 8.26 -5.79 -8.15
N PHE A 171 9.06 -6.36 -7.25
CA PHE A 171 8.85 -7.68 -6.68
C PHE A 171 8.31 -7.55 -5.26
N MET A 172 7.16 -8.13 -5.00
CA MET A 172 6.41 -7.97 -3.74
C MET A 172 6.08 -9.32 -3.10
N THR A 173 5.90 -9.34 -1.77
CA THR A 173 5.44 -10.54 -1.03
C THR A 173 4.02 -10.40 -0.49
N ASN A 174 3.47 -11.54 -0.07
CA ASN A 174 2.14 -11.68 0.53
C ASN A 174 0.98 -11.12 -0.34
N PRO A 175 0.66 -11.77 -1.48
CA PRO A 175 1.36 -12.92 -2.08
C PRO A 175 2.63 -12.51 -2.84
N LEU A 176 3.46 -13.49 -3.21
CA LEU A 176 4.53 -13.26 -4.19
C LEU A 176 3.93 -12.73 -5.48
N ASP A 177 4.42 -11.57 -5.91
CA ASP A 177 3.89 -10.87 -7.06
C ASP A 177 5.01 -10.10 -7.79
N ILE A 178 4.86 -9.99 -9.11
CA ILE A 178 5.76 -9.26 -9.98
C ILE A 178 4.92 -8.33 -10.83
N GLU A 179 5.09 -7.03 -10.63
CA GLU A 179 4.28 -6.03 -11.30
C GLU A 179 5.15 -5.00 -12.01
N SER A 180 4.64 -4.45 -13.10
CA SER A 180 5.32 -3.38 -13.81
C SER A 180 5.39 -2.11 -12.95
N GLU A 181 6.44 -1.31 -13.11
CA GLU A 181 6.56 0.00 -12.45
C GLU A 181 5.31 0.87 -12.69
N GLY A 182 4.82 0.90 -13.93
CA GLY A 182 3.62 1.64 -14.32
C GLY A 182 2.37 1.18 -13.55
N GLY A 183 2.16 -0.13 -13.44
CA GLY A 183 1.03 -0.71 -12.70
C GLY A 183 1.09 -0.40 -11.21
N VAL A 184 2.24 -0.63 -10.58
CA VAL A 184 2.45 -0.32 -9.16
C VAL A 184 2.29 1.18 -8.89
N HIS A 185 2.82 2.04 -9.76
CA HIS A 185 2.72 3.48 -9.60
C HIS A 185 1.25 3.96 -9.67
N GLN A 186 0.38 3.37 -10.49
CA GLN A 186 -1.04 3.70 -10.51
C GLN A 186 -1.71 3.39 -9.15
N ARG A 187 -1.38 2.26 -8.53
CA ARG A 187 -1.91 1.85 -7.23
C ARG A 187 -1.35 2.69 -6.06
N LEU A 188 -0.08 3.12 -6.17
CA LEU A 188 0.60 3.97 -5.20
C LEU A 188 0.29 5.48 -5.33
N CYS A 189 -0.25 5.93 -6.45
CA CYS A 189 -0.59 7.33 -6.69
C CYS A 189 -2.12 7.50 -6.79
N SER A 190 -2.81 7.32 -5.67
CA SER A 190 -4.27 7.36 -5.59
C SER A 190 -4.79 8.18 -4.42
N GLU A 191 -5.97 8.79 -4.60
CA GLU A 191 -6.69 9.46 -3.51
C GLU A 191 -7.00 8.48 -2.38
N SER A 192 -7.10 8.99 -1.15
CA SER A 192 -7.56 8.25 0.03
C SER A 192 -9.07 7.96 -0.01
N VAL A 193 -9.49 7.18 -1.00
CA VAL A 193 -10.87 6.80 -1.31
C VAL A 193 -10.97 5.28 -1.41
N LEU A 194 -12.10 4.75 -0.99
CA LEU A 194 -12.48 3.35 -1.16
C LEU A 194 -13.80 3.28 -1.92
N LEU A 195 -13.85 2.46 -2.96
CA LEU A 195 -15.08 2.12 -3.68
C LEU A 195 -15.78 0.98 -2.95
N ILE A 196 -17.08 1.10 -2.73
CA ILE A 196 -17.93 0.07 -2.14
C ILE A 196 -18.94 -0.37 -3.18
N ARG A 197 -19.02 -1.69 -3.40
CA ARG A 197 -19.86 -2.32 -4.41
C ARG A 197 -21.34 -2.10 -4.13
N ARG A 198 -22.13 -2.02 -5.20
CA ARG A 198 -23.60 -1.90 -5.12
C ARG A 198 -24.21 -3.03 -4.31
N GLU A 199 -23.75 -4.26 -4.53
CA GLU A 199 -24.26 -5.45 -3.86
C GLU A 199 -24.08 -5.35 -2.35
N ASP A 200 -22.93 -4.86 -1.89
CA ASP A 200 -22.64 -4.66 -0.47
C ASP A 200 -23.53 -3.60 0.17
N VAL A 201 -23.84 -2.53 -0.57
CA VAL A 201 -24.75 -1.46 -0.14
C VAL A 201 -26.17 -2.00 -0.01
N LEU A 202 -26.67 -2.65 -1.07
CA LEU A 202 -28.05 -3.15 -1.11
C LEU A 202 -28.29 -4.27 -0.10
N LEU A 203 -27.32 -5.17 0.12
CA LEU A 203 -27.42 -6.25 1.08
C LEU A 203 -27.64 -5.76 2.52
N ARG A 204 -27.09 -4.59 2.86
CA ARG A 204 -27.07 -4.03 4.23
C ARG A 204 -28.05 -2.90 4.45
N LEU A 205 -28.80 -2.54 3.41
CA LEU A 205 -29.82 -1.53 3.50
C LEU A 205 -31.09 -2.13 4.12
N ASN A 206 -31.46 -1.64 5.29
CA ASN A 206 -32.72 -1.94 5.94
C ASN A 206 -33.63 -0.69 5.91
N PRO A 207 -34.96 -0.83 5.73
CA PRO A 207 -35.93 0.27 5.90
C PRO A 207 -35.74 1.14 7.16
N ASP A 208 -35.25 0.55 8.26
CA ASP A 208 -35.01 1.26 9.52
C ASP A 208 -33.64 1.94 9.60
N CYS A 209 -32.78 1.81 8.58
CA CYS A 209 -31.45 2.43 8.56
C CYS A 209 -31.57 3.95 8.40
N CYS A 210 -31.18 4.69 9.44
CA CYS A 210 -30.99 6.12 9.34
C CYS A 210 -29.65 6.45 8.67
N LEU A 211 -29.67 7.00 7.45
CA LEU A 211 -28.46 7.39 6.73
C LEU A 211 -27.87 8.73 7.19
N SER A 212 -28.62 9.55 7.95
CA SER A 212 -28.15 10.88 8.37
C SER A 212 -26.88 10.83 9.21
N GLY A 213 -26.66 9.72 9.93
CA GLY A 213 -25.45 9.48 10.71
C GLY A 213 -24.15 9.44 9.87
N LEU A 214 -24.24 9.19 8.56
CA LEU A 214 -23.08 9.24 7.65
C LEU A 214 -22.61 10.69 7.41
N SER A 215 -23.55 11.60 7.20
CA SER A 215 -23.29 13.03 6.96
C SER A 215 -22.93 13.78 8.24
N GLU A 216 -23.44 13.31 9.38
CA GLU A 216 -23.20 13.86 10.71
C GLU A 216 -21.92 13.33 11.38
N HIS A 217 -21.17 12.44 10.73
CA HIS A 217 -19.94 11.89 11.30
C HIS A 217 -18.83 12.97 11.38
N GLN A 218 -18.80 13.70 12.50
CA GLN A 218 -18.00 14.93 12.67
C GLN A 218 -16.48 14.73 12.56
N SER A 219 -15.97 13.50 12.67
CA SER A 219 -14.52 13.26 12.72
C SER A 219 -13.81 13.33 11.36
N ASP A 220 -14.52 13.16 10.24
CA ASP A 220 -13.92 13.24 8.90
C ASP A 220 -14.84 14.04 7.94
N PRO A 221 -14.49 15.30 7.62
CA PRO A 221 -15.33 16.17 6.79
C PRO A 221 -15.50 15.66 5.35
N ARG A 222 -14.70 14.68 4.92
CA ARG A 222 -14.77 14.11 3.57
C ARG A 222 -16.07 13.35 3.32
N TRP A 223 -16.72 12.79 4.35
CA TRP A 223 -18.02 12.12 4.19
C TRP A 223 -19.07 13.06 3.61
N ARG A 224 -19.15 14.27 4.15
CA ARG A 224 -20.03 15.34 3.64
C ARG A 224 -19.55 15.87 2.29
N ALA A 225 -18.25 16.08 2.11
CA ALA A 225 -17.71 16.61 0.86
C ALA A 225 -17.93 15.66 -0.33
N MET A 226 -17.95 14.35 -0.09
CA MET A 226 -18.23 13.32 -1.09
C MET A 226 -19.74 13.03 -1.24
N ASP A 227 -20.61 13.64 -0.43
CA ASP A 227 -22.05 13.35 -0.39
C ASP A 227 -22.35 11.84 -0.40
N VAL A 228 -21.73 11.10 0.53
CA VAL A 228 -21.88 9.63 0.57
C VAL A 228 -23.34 9.22 0.76
N GLU A 229 -24.10 9.98 1.56
CA GLU A 229 -25.52 9.76 1.75
C GLU A 229 -26.30 9.95 0.43
N GLY A 230 -26.01 11.01 -0.35
CA GLY A 230 -26.61 11.22 -1.66
C GLY A 230 -26.28 10.11 -2.64
N GLN A 231 -25.03 9.65 -2.69
CA GLN A 231 -24.60 8.52 -3.52
C GLN A 231 -25.39 7.23 -3.20
N VAL A 232 -25.60 6.92 -1.91
CA VAL A 232 -26.42 5.76 -1.49
C VAL A 232 -27.87 5.93 -1.94
N LYS A 233 -28.48 7.11 -1.73
CA LYS A 233 -29.87 7.37 -2.14
C LYS A 233 -30.04 7.20 -3.66
N GLN A 234 -29.12 7.73 -4.45
CA GLN A 234 -29.13 7.60 -5.91
C GLN A 234 -29.02 6.14 -6.35
N MET A 235 -28.11 5.38 -5.73
CA MET A 235 -27.93 3.95 -5.99
C MET A 235 -29.21 3.14 -5.75
N VAL A 236 -29.88 3.40 -4.62
CA VAL A 236 -31.08 2.68 -4.18
C VAL A 236 -32.29 2.99 -5.07
N ARG A 237 -32.46 4.26 -5.47
CA ARG A 237 -33.57 4.65 -6.36
C ARG A 237 -33.42 4.13 -7.78
N GLY A 238 -32.24 3.62 -8.15
CA GLY A 238 -31.96 3.12 -9.50
C GLY A 238 -31.93 4.25 -10.54
N GLU A 239 -31.75 5.50 -10.11
CA GLU A 239 -31.73 6.69 -10.98
C GLU A 239 -30.50 6.66 -11.93
N GLU A 240 -29.43 5.97 -11.55
CA GLU A 240 -28.30 5.65 -12.41
C GLU A 240 -28.01 4.13 -12.44
N PRO A 241 -28.53 3.40 -13.43
CA PRO A 241 -28.28 1.96 -13.60
C PRO A 241 -26.81 1.59 -13.78
N ARG A 242 -25.96 2.56 -14.14
CA ARG A 242 -24.51 2.39 -14.33
C ARG A 242 -23.70 2.59 -13.04
N LEU A 243 -24.32 3.04 -11.95
CA LEU A 243 -23.62 3.24 -10.68
C LEU A 243 -23.35 1.89 -10.00
N THR A 244 -22.17 1.32 -10.26
CA THR A 244 -21.72 0.03 -9.73
C THR A 244 -21.10 0.14 -8.35
N HIS A 245 -20.62 1.34 -7.96
CA HIS A 245 -19.96 1.59 -6.69
C HIS A 245 -20.33 2.97 -6.12
N ILE A 246 -20.32 3.10 -4.79
CA ILE A 246 -20.22 4.39 -4.11
C ILE A 246 -18.77 4.64 -3.69
N ARG A 247 -18.40 5.90 -3.52
CA ARG A 247 -17.08 6.35 -3.03
C ARG A 247 -17.21 6.77 -1.57
N ILE A 248 -16.37 6.20 -0.71
CA ILE A 248 -16.24 6.63 0.69
C ILE A 248 -14.80 7.07 0.99
N PRO A 249 -14.58 7.92 2.02
CA PRO A 249 -13.25 8.21 2.50
C PRO A 249 -12.54 6.94 2.98
N ALA A 250 -11.25 6.81 2.67
CA ALA A 250 -10.38 5.79 3.26
C ALA A 250 -9.41 6.42 4.26
N ALA A 251 -9.08 5.71 5.33
CA ALA A 251 -8.03 6.10 6.28
C ALA A 251 -6.61 5.90 5.71
N TYR A 252 -6.48 5.13 4.63
CA TYR A 252 -5.23 4.88 3.94
C TYR A 252 -4.73 6.10 3.19
N ARG A 253 -3.41 6.15 3.01
CA ARG A 253 -2.73 7.07 2.11
C ARG A 253 -1.83 6.22 1.23
N SER A 254 -1.87 6.46 -0.08
CA SER A 254 -1.10 5.68 -1.05
C SER A 254 0.36 6.12 -1.06
N GLY A 255 1.27 5.16 -0.96
CA GLY A 255 2.68 5.48 -0.86
C GLY A 255 3.55 4.33 -0.37
N VAL A 256 4.80 4.64 -0.05
CA VAL A 256 5.78 3.65 0.42
C VAL A 256 6.23 4.03 1.83
N THR A 257 6.19 3.06 2.74
CA THR A 257 6.85 3.16 4.04
C THR A 257 8.20 2.47 3.94
N LEU A 258 9.28 3.20 4.20
CA LEU A 258 10.62 2.61 4.33
C LEU A 258 10.89 2.35 5.81
N PHE A 259 11.50 1.20 6.11
CA PHE A 259 11.93 0.81 7.44
C PHE A 259 13.43 0.59 7.52
N ALA A 260 14.01 0.88 8.68
CA ALA A 260 15.43 0.67 8.96
C ALA A 260 15.66 0.49 10.47
N LEU A 261 16.83 -0.04 10.83
CA LEU A 261 17.30 -0.04 12.21
C LEU A 261 17.58 1.40 12.68
N ARG A 262 17.00 1.79 13.82
CA ARG A 262 17.06 3.15 14.38
C ARG A 262 18.49 3.67 14.57
N GLU A 263 19.36 2.80 15.09
CA GLU A 263 20.73 3.15 15.47
C GLU A 263 21.70 3.11 14.29
N SER A 264 21.26 2.66 13.12
CA SER A 264 22.08 2.68 11.90
C SER A 264 22.17 4.08 11.30
N GLU A 265 23.25 4.33 10.54
CA GLU A 265 23.38 5.56 9.73
C GLU A 265 22.21 5.72 8.76
N LEU A 266 21.75 4.62 8.16
CA LEU A 266 20.57 4.58 7.31
C LEU A 266 19.31 5.05 8.04
N GLY A 267 19.10 4.59 9.28
CA GLY A 267 17.96 5.00 10.10
C GLY A 267 17.94 6.52 10.31
N GLN A 268 19.10 7.11 10.63
CA GLN A 268 19.23 8.56 10.79
C GLN A 268 19.03 9.32 9.47
N LYS A 269 19.56 8.80 8.36
CA LYS A 269 19.35 9.34 7.02
C LYS A 269 17.87 9.31 6.63
N LEU A 270 17.19 8.20 6.93
CA LEU A 270 15.78 8.00 6.64
C LEU A 270 14.90 9.03 7.37
N LEU A 271 15.13 9.26 8.66
CA LEU A 271 14.36 10.26 9.43
C LEU A 271 14.50 11.68 8.88
N LYS A 272 15.67 12.01 8.34
CA LYS A 272 16.00 13.34 7.79
C LYS A 272 15.66 13.48 6.31
N ALA A 273 15.29 12.40 5.62
CA ALA A 273 14.99 12.43 4.19
C ALA A 273 13.83 13.40 3.91
N PRO A 274 13.95 14.31 2.93
CA PRO A 274 12.87 15.21 2.56
C PRO A 274 11.69 14.42 1.98
N GLU A 275 10.52 15.05 1.95
CA GLU A 275 9.38 14.50 1.19
C GLU A 275 9.67 14.52 -0.32
N LEU A 276 9.01 13.63 -1.06
CA LEU A 276 9.16 13.52 -2.50
C LEU A 276 8.64 14.78 -3.22
N PRO A 277 9.39 15.32 -4.19
CA PRO A 277 8.97 16.49 -4.95
C PRO A 277 7.69 16.20 -5.74
N LEU A 278 6.80 17.19 -5.79
CA LEU A 278 5.62 17.14 -6.64
C LEU A 278 6.01 17.19 -8.12
N LEU A 279 5.27 16.48 -8.96
CA LEU A 279 5.37 16.60 -10.42
C LEU A 279 4.63 17.83 -10.92
#